data_AF-A0A512J0X1-F1
#
_entry.id   AF-A0A512J0X1-F1
#
_cell.length_a   1.000
_cell.length_b   1.000
_cell.length_c   1.000
_cell.angle_alpha   90.00
_cell.angle_beta   90.00
_cell.angle_gamma   90.00
#
_symmetry.space_group_name_H-M   'P 1'
#
loop_
_entity.id
_entity.type
_entity.pdbx_description
1 polymer ?
#
loop_
_entity_poly.entity_id
_entity_poly.type
_entity_poly.pdbx_seq_one_letter_code
_entity_poly.pdbx_strand_id
1 'polypeptide(L)' 'MRFELYRDAQGHWRWRLRVPNGNVIADSAEGYARREDCEHGIALVKGCAAASTVDMTTKIA' A
#
# COMPACT_ATOMS: atom_id res chain seq x y z
N MET A 1 -8.77 -3.11 -11.01
CA MET A 1 -7.83 -2.91 -9.89
C MET A 1 -8.39 -1.81 -9.00
N ARG A 2 -8.49 -2.00 -7.68
CA ARG A 2 -9.13 -1.06 -6.74
C ARG A 2 -8.40 -1.02 -5.40
N PHE A 3 -8.35 0.16 -4.79
CA PHE A 3 -7.93 0.31 -3.40
C PHE A 3 -9.12 0.04 -2.47
N GLU A 4 -8.92 -0.82 -1.49
CA GLU A 4 -9.87 -1.11 -0.41
C GLU A 4 -9.29 -0.51 0.87
N LEU A 5 -9.95 0.52 1.41
CA LEU A 5 -9.63 1.11 2.71
C LEU A 5 -10.58 0.55 3.76
N TYR A 6 -10.02 0.03 4.85
CA TYR A 6 -10.77 -0.63 5.91
C TYR A 6 -10.13 -0.37 7.27
N ARG A 7 -10.87 -0.66 8.34
CA ARG A 7 -10.40 -0.55 9.72
C ARG A 7 -10.24 -1.95 10.30
N ASP A 8 -9.08 -2.21 10.89
CA ASP A 8 -8.78 -3.47 11.57
C ASP A 8 -9.44 -3.54 12.95
N ALA A 9 -9.52 -4.73 13.55
CA ALA A 9 -10.09 -4.95 14.88
C ALA A 9 -9.37 -4.13 15.98
N GLN A 10 -8.09 -3.81 15.79
CA GLN A 10 -7.32 -2.93 16.69
C GLN A 10 -7.64 -1.44 16.52
N GLY A 11 -8.57 -1.09 15.62
CA GLY A 11 -8.97 0.29 15.37
C GLY A 11 -8.04 1.07 14.44
N HIS A 12 -7.03 0.41 13.86
CA HIS A 12 -6.12 1.00 12.88
C HIS A 12 -6.71 0.98 11.47
N TRP A 13 -6.44 2.02 10.70
CA TRP A 13 -6.80 2.13 9.29
C TRP A 13 -5.75 1.43 8.43
N ARG A 14 -6.21 0.61 7.49
CA ARG A 14 -5.36 -0.10 6.54
C ARG A 14 -5.93 0.04 5.14
N TRP A 15 -5.05 -0.02 4.15
CA TRP A 15 -5.44 -0.08 2.76
C TRP A 15 -4.80 -1.27 2.07
N ARG A 16 -5.47 -1.80 1.04
CA ARG A 16 -4.93 -2.84 0.16
C ARG A 16 -5.36 -2.61 -1.28
N LEU A 17 -4.53 -3.00 -2.22
CA LEU A 17 -4.75 -2.88 -3.65
C LEU A 17 -5.08 -4.25 -4.22
N ARG A 18 -6.33 -4.42 -4.64
CA ARG A 18 -6.83 -5.67 -5.22
C ARG A 18 -6.94 -5.56 -6.74
N VAL A 19 -6.35 -6.50 -7.46
CA VAL A 19 -6.49 -6.62 -8.92
C VAL A 19 -7.79 -7.35 -9.30
N PRO A 20 -8.27 -7.26 -10.56
CA PRO A 20 -9.46 -7.98 -11.01
C PRO A 20 -9.37 -9.49 -10.78
N ASN A 21 -8.15 -10.03 -10.81
CA ASN A 21 -7.85 -11.44 -10.57
C ASN A 21 -8.01 -11.85 -9.10
N GLY A 22 -8.46 -10.95 -8.21
CA GLY A 22 -8.71 -11.24 -6.79
C GLY A 22 -7.48 -11.13 -5.88
N ASN A 23 -6.28 -11.13 -6.45
CA ASN A 23 -5.03 -11.01 -5.69
C ASN A 23 -4.82 -9.59 -5.15
N VAL A 24 -4.20 -9.53 -3.97
CA VAL A 24 -3.68 -8.29 -3.39
C VAL A 24 -2.24 -8.13 -3.87
N ILE A 25 -1.90 -7.00 -4.47
CA ILE A 25 -0.56 -6.73 -5.01
C ILE A 25 0.21 -5.68 -4.19
N ALA A 26 -0.49 -4.93 -3.34
CA ALA A 26 0.11 -3.97 -2.42
C ALA A 26 -0.84 -3.77 -1.23
N ASP A 27 -0.30 -3.53 -0.06
CA ASP A 27 -1.05 -3.18 1.14
C ASP A 27 -0.21 -2.29 2.06
N SER A 28 -0.87 -1.65 3.02
CA SER A 28 -0.15 -0.91 4.05
C SER A 28 0.37 -1.87 5.11
N ALA A 29 1.68 -2.12 5.06
CA ALA A 29 2.37 -2.96 6.04
C ALA A 29 2.05 -2.51 7.49
N GLU A 30 1.97 -1.20 7.69
CA GLU A 30 1.61 -0.59 8.97
C GLU A 30 0.16 -0.09 8.98
N GLY A 31 -0.50 -0.19 10.14
CA GLY A 31 -1.83 0.35 10.35
C GLY A 31 -1.75 1.82 10.78
N TYR A 32 -2.50 2.69 10.11
CA TYR A 32 -2.56 4.12 10.42
C TYR A 32 -3.53 4.40 11.59
N ALA A 33 -3.22 5.40 12.41
CA ALA A 33 -4.11 5.84 13.48
C ALA A 33 -5.32 6.62 12.93
N ARG A 34 -5.12 7.42 11.88
CA ARG A 34 -6.18 8.21 11.23
C ARG A 34 -6.45 7.74 9.82
N ARG A 35 -7.69 8.00 9.37
CA ARG A 35 -8.13 7.71 8.01
C ARG A 35 -7.41 8.58 6.98
N GLU A 36 -7.14 9.83 7.33
CA GLU A 36 -6.47 10.81 6.47
C GLU A 36 -5.05 10.36 6.09
N ASP A 37 -4.27 9.86 7.05
CA ASP A 37 -2.95 9.28 6.80
C ASP A 37 -3.01 8.07 5.85
N CYS A 38 -4.04 7.23 6.02
CA CYS A 38 -4.28 6.08 5.16
C CYS A 38 -4.63 6.50 3.72
N GLU A 39 -5.49 7.52 3.55
CA GLU A 39 -5.81 8.10 2.25
C GLU A 39 -4.60 8.77 1.59
N HIS A 40 -3.76 9.44 2.39
CA HIS A 40 -2.50 10.01 1.93
C HIS A 40 -1.54 8.93 1.42
N GLY A 41 -1.40 7.80 2.14
CA GLY A 41 -0.62 6.65 1.69
C GLY A 41 -1.10 6.10 0.35
N ILE A 42 -2.41 5.97 0.16
CA ILE A 42 -2.99 5.58 -1.14
C ILE A 42 -2.65 6.59 -2.23
N ALA A 43 -2.73 7.90 -1.94
CA ALA A 43 -2.41 8.94 -2.90
C ALA A 43 -0.94 8.90 -3.34
N LEU A 44 -0.02 8.68 -2.39
CA LEU A 44 1.40 8.49 -2.67
C LEU A 44 1.62 7.30 -3.60
N VAL A 45 1.02 6.15 -3.30
CA VAL A 45 1.14 4.93 -4.13
C VAL A 45 0.58 5.15 -5.53
N LYS A 46 -0.54 5.86 -5.66
CA LYS A 46 -1.09 6.24 -6.97
C LYS A 46 -0.14 7.15 -7.75
N GLY A 47 0.55 8.07 -7.08
CA GLY A 47 1.55 8.96 -7.69
C GLY A 47 2.89 8.30 -8.00
N CYS A 48 3.20 7.19 -7.32
CA CYS A 48 4.48 6.48 -7.42
C CYS A 48 4.60 5.59 -8.68
N ALA A 49 3.68 5.70 -9.65
CA ALA A 49 3.66 4.86 -10.85
C ALA A 49 4.95 4.88 -11.68
N ALA A 50 5.75 5.94 -11.57
CA ALA A 50 7.02 6.12 -12.26
C ALA A 50 8.26 5.82 -11.38
N ALA A 51 8.09 5.33 -10.15
CA ALA A 51 9.22 5.04 -9.29
C ALA A 51 10.10 3.93 -9.87
N SER A 52 11.40 4.16 -9.86
CA SER A 52 12.38 3.20 -10.35
C SER A 52 12.56 2.05 -9.37
N THR A 53 12.54 0.83 -9.87
CA THR A 53 12.86 -0.36 -9.09
C THR A 53 14.37 -0.41 -8.86
N VAL A 54 14.77 -0.51 -7.58
CA VAL A 54 16.16 -0.75 -7.19
C VAL A 54 16.25 -2.15 -6.61
N ASP A 55 17.02 -3.03 -7.26
CA ASP A 55 17.37 -4.32 -6.69
C ASP A 55 18.49 -4.16 -5.65
N MET A 56 18.25 -4.64 -4.43
CA MET A 56 19.22 -4.61 -3.34
C MET A 56 19.94 -5.95 -3.14
N THR A 57 19.59 -6.99 -3.92
CA THR A 57 20.21 -8.32 -3.82
C THR A 57 21.52 -8.44 -4.60
N THR A 58 21.73 -7.58 -5.60
CA THR A 58 22.95 -7.51 -6.42
C THR A 58 24.07 -6.67 -5.82
N LYS A 59 23.85 -5.98 -4.68
CA LYS A 59 24.86 -5.17 -3.97
C LYS A 59 25.76 -5.99 -3.02
N ILE A 60 26.07 -7.22 -3.39
CA ILE A 60 27.00 -8.08 -2.65
C ILE A 60 28.14 -8.43 -3.62
N ALA A 61 29.00 -7.45 -3.88
CA ALA A 61 30.30 -7.66 -4.52
C ALA A 61 31.25 -6.54 -4.08
#